data_AF-A0A965V1K5-F1
#
_entry.id   AF-A0A965V1K5-F1
#
_cell.length_a   1.000
_cell.length_b   1.000
_cell.length_c   1.000
_cell.angle_alpha   90.00
_cell.angle_beta   90.00
_cell.angle_gamma   90.00
#
_symmetry.space_group_name_H-M   'P 1'
#
loop_
_entity.id
_entity.type
_entity.pdbx_description
1 polymer ?
#
loop_
_entity_poly.entity_id
_entity_poly.type
_entity_poly.pdbx_seq_one_letter_code
_entity_poly.pdbx_strand_id
1 'polypeptide(L)' 'MKINKIKLALGLVAGLSVAMPMIASAAADQEKAIANPDNWAAPRGDYTNQAYSKLTQINQGNVKNLKAAWTFATGVNR' A
#
# COMPACT_ATOMS: atom_id res chain seq x y z
N MET A 1 -15.32 -12.70 -51.19
CA MET A 1 -16.14 -12.39 -49.99
C MET A 1 -15.75 -11.00 -49.47
N LYS A 2 -16.59 -9.95 -49.65
CA LYS A 2 -16.29 -8.59 -49.18
C LYS A 2 -16.76 -8.44 -47.73
N ILE A 3 -15.83 -8.45 -46.77
CA ILE A 3 -16.16 -8.28 -45.36
C ILE A 3 -16.51 -6.80 -45.12
N ASN A 4 -17.66 -6.55 -44.51
CA ASN A 4 -18.18 -5.21 -44.31
C ASN A 4 -17.41 -4.52 -43.17
N LYS A 5 -16.67 -3.44 -43.49
CA LYS A 5 -15.73 -2.76 -42.58
C LYS A 5 -16.37 -2.33 -41.26
N ILE A 6 -17.66 -2.00 -41.28
CA ILE A 6 -18.43 -1.63 -40.08
C ILE A 6 -18.58 -2.83 -39.11
N LYS A 7 -18.83 -4.03 -39.64
CA LYS A 7 -18.96 -5.26 -38.83
C LYS A 7 -17.60 -5.68 -38.25
N LEU A 8 -16.52 -5.46 -38.98
CA LEU A 8 -15.15 -5.70 -38.51
C LEU A 8 -14.77 -4.73 -37.38
N ALA A 9 -15.12 -3.45 -37.52
CA ALA A 9 -14.89 -2.43 -36.50
C ALA A 9 -15.71 -2.70 -35.22
N LEU A 10 -16.98 -3.07 -35.35
CA LEU A 10 -17.83 -3.41 -34.19
C LEU A 10 -17.32 -4.68 -33.47
N GLY A 11 -16.88 -5.70 -34.23
CA GLY A 11 -16.29 -6.92 -33.67
C GLY A 11 -14.98 -6.67 -32.93
N LEU A 12 -14.14 -5.74 -33.42
CA LEU A 12 -12.89 -5.38 -32.77
C LEU A 12 -13.12 -4.62 -31.46
N VAL A 13 -14.07 -3.68 -31.42
CA VAL A 13 -14.41 -2.92 -30.21
C VAL A 13 -15.04 -3.82 -29.15
N ALA A 14 -15.98 -4.68 -29.54
CA ALA A 14 -16.59 -5.65 -28.62
C ALA A 14 -15.57 -6.69 -28.11
N GLY A 15 -14.63 -7.13 -28.96
CA GLY A 15 -13.55 -8.04 -28.57
C GLY A 15 -12.53 -7.40 -27.61
N LEU A 16 -12.24 -6.10 -27.76
CA LEU A 16 -11.32 -5.37 -26.90
C LEU A 16 -11.91 -5.05 -25.52
N SER A 17 -13.22 -4.84 -25.41
CA SER A 17 -13.89 -4.54 -24.12
C SER A 17 -13.99 -5.74 -23.18
N VAL A 18 -14.02 -6.98 -23.69
CA VAL A 18 -14.12 -8.21 -22.88
C VAL A 18 -12.74 -8.70 -22.40
N ALA A 19 -11.65 -8.20 -23.01
CA ALA A 19 -10.28 -8.64 -22.74
C ALA A 19 -9.51 -7.72 -21.77
N MET A 20 -10.12 -6.67 -21.22
CA MET A 20 -9.46 -5.86 -20.20
C MET A 20 -9.58 -6.58 -18.84
N PRO A 21 -8.49 -7.13 -18.28
CA PRO A 21 -8.53 -7.58 -16.90
C PRO A 21 -8.87 -6.36 -16.04
N MET A 22 -10.00 -6.43 -15.32
CA MET A 22 -10.28 -5.48 -14.26
C MET A 22 -9.14 -5.59 -13.25
N ILE A 23 -8.27 -4.57 -13.18
CA ILE A 23 -7.24 -4.50 -12.15
C ILE A 23 -7.96 -4.25 -10.83
N ALA A 24 -8.29 -5.32 -10.13
CA ALA A 24 -8.80 -5.25 -8.77
C ALA A 24 -7.64 -4.87 -7.84
N SER A 25 -7.62 -3.62 -7.36
CA SER A 25 -6.76 -3.26 -6.22
C SER A 25 -7.46 -3.72 -4.94
N ALA A 26 -7.04 -4.87 -4.40
CA ALA A 26 -7.62 -5.45 -3.21
C ALA A 26 -7.21 -4.73 -1.90
N ALA A 27 -6.27 -3.77 -1.97
CA ALA A 27 -5.61 -3.22 -0.79
C ALA A 27 -5.31 -1.71 -0.88
N ALA A 28 -6.09 -0.94 -1.64
CA ALA A 28 -5.87 0.50 -1.82
C ALA A 28 -5.79 1.28 -0.49
N ASP A 29 -6.60 0.90 0.51
CA ASP A 29 -6.56 1.56 1.82
C ASP A 29 -5.33 1.17 2.64
N GLN A 30 -4.81 -0.05 2.47
CA GLN A 30 -3.55 -0.48 3.08
C GLN A 30 -2.37 0.26 2.45
N GLU A 31 -2.36 0.42 1.13
CA GLU A 31 -1.33 1.19 0.42
C GLU A 31 -1.33 2.65 0.88
N LYS A 32 -2.50 3.27 1.02
CA LYS A 32 -2.63 4.61 1.62
C LYS A 32 -2.14 4.66 3.06
N ALA A 33 -2.45 3.65 3.87
CA ALA A 33 -2.02 3.58 5.26
C ALA A 33 -0.49 3.44 5.39
N ILE A 34 0.15 2.63 4.53
CA ILE A 34 1.62 2.48 4.46
C ILE A 34 2.28 3.78 3.96
N ALA A 35 1.64 4.49 3.02
CA ALA A 35 2.18 5.74 2.47
C ALA A 35 2.20 6.89 3.49
N ASN A 36 1.35 6.85 4.52
CA ASN A 36 1.35 7.84 5.59
C ASN A 36 2.52 7.58 6.57
N PRO A 37 3.51 8.50 6.69
CA PRO A 37 4.66 8.32 7.58
C PRO A 37 4.32 8.29 9.08
N ASP A 38 3.12 8.73 9.48
CA ASP A 38 2.66 8.69 10.86
C ASP A 38 2.14 7.30 11.28
N ASN A 39 1.98 6.37 10.33
CA ASN A 39 1.52 5.01 10.57
C ASN A 39 2.67 3.99 10.59
N TRP A 40 2.41 2.85 11.23
CA TRP A 40 3.21 1.61 11.08
C TRP A 40 2.30 0.46 10.64
N ALA A 41 1.91 0.46 9.36
CA ALA A 41 0.81 -0.36 8.85
C ALA A 41 1.20 -1.77 8.37
N ALA A 42 2.49 -2.12 8.38
CA ALA A 42 2.98 -3.46 8.07
C ALA A 42 4.02 -3.92 9.12
N PRO A 43 4.29 -5.24 9.27
CA PRO A 43 5.18 -5.74 10.33
C PRO A 43 6.57 -5.08 10.36
N ARG A 44 7.11 -4.70 9.19
CA ARG A 44 8.39 -3.98 9.06
C ARG A 44 8.23 -2.59 8.45
N GLY A 45 7.08 -1.95 8.68
CA GLY A 45 6.74 -0.62 8.20
C GLY A 45 6.12 -0.62 6.80
N ASP A 46 6.78 -1.29 5.85
CA ASP A 46 6.35 -1.38 4.44
C ASP A 46 6.69 -2.75 3.81
N TYR A 47 6.49 -2.87 2.50
CA TYR A 47 6.81 -4.07 1.71
C TYR A 47 8.28 -4.20 1.32
N THR A 48 9.10 -3.17 1.53
CA THR A 48 10.54 -3.23 1.25
C THR A 48 11.28 -4.04 2.29
N ASN A 49 10.64 -4.29 3.44
CA ASN A 49 11.21 -5.10 4.51
C ASN A 49 12.53 -4.43 4.97
N GLN A 50 12.53 -3.12 5.19
CA GLN A 50 13.72 -2.39 5.70
C GLN A 50 13.58 -1.98 7.16
N ALA A 51 12.36 -1.96 7.73
CA ALA A 51 12.08 -1.43 9.06
C ALA A 51 12.59 0.02 9.27
N TYR A 52 12.50 0.85 8.22
CA TYR A 52 12.97 2.22 8.22
C TYR A 52 11.82 3.22 8.37
N SER A 53 11.98 4.23 9.23
CA SER A 53 11.06 5.37 9.36
C SER A 53 11.70 6.65 8.84
N LYS A 54 10.90 7.48 8.15
CA LYS A 54 11.31 8.81 7.68
C LYS A 54 11.18 9.91 8.75
N LEU A 55 10.59 9.61 9.91
CA LEU A 55 10.39 10.59 10.99
C LEU A 55 11.72 11.00 11.62
N THR A 56 11.89 12.30 11.89
CA THR A 56 13.16 12.88 12.39
C THR A 56 13.02 13.62 13.72
N GLN A 57 11.82 13.57 14.33
CA GLN A 57 11.55 14.24 15.60
C GLN A 57 12.52 13.81 16.71
N ILE A 58 12.84 12.52 16.78
CA ILE A 58 13.92 11.98 17.62
C ILE A 58 15.15 11.80 16.73
N ASN A 59 16.29 12.34 17.17
CA ASN A 59 17.54 12.33 16.43
C ASN A 59 18.76 12.35 17.36
N GLN A 60 19.97 12.32 16.79
CA GLN A 60 21.23 12.24 17.54
C GLN A 60 21.42 13.39 18.55
N GLY A 61 20.87 14.58 18.28
CA GLY A 61 21.02 15.75 19.16
C GLY A 61 20.12 15.71 20.39
N ASN A 62 18.97 15.03 20.31
CA ASN A 62 17.93 15.06 21.35
C ASN A 62 17.59 13.70 21.97
N VAL A 63 18.10 12.58 21.45
CA VAL A 63 17.82 11.23 21.97
C VAL A 63 18.18 11.07 23.45
N LYS A 64 19.19 11.82 23.92
CA LYS A 64 19.59 11.88 25.34
C LYS A 64 18.47 12.36 26.29
N ASN A 65 17.46 13.03 25.77
CA ASN A 65 16.33 13.57 26.54
C ASN A 65 15.11 12.65 26.52
N LEU A 66 15.18 11.48 25.87
CA LEU A 66 14.04 10.57 25.74
C LEU A 66 13.63 10.00 27.11
N LYS A 67 12.33 9.98 27.40
CA LYS A 67 11.76 9.47 28.64
C LYS A 67 10.59 8.54 28.34
N ALA A 68 10.29 7.63 29.27
CA ALA A 68 9.08 6.80 29.18
C ALA A 68 7.84 7.68 29.25
N ALA A 69 6.94 7.54 28.28
CA ALA A 69 5.67 8.26 28.25
C ALA A 69 4.55 7.50 29.00
N TRP A 70 4.51 6.18 28.87
CA TRP A 70 3.55 5.29 29.51
C TRP A 70 4.06 3.83 29.47
N THR A 71 3.41 2.94 30.23
CA THR A 71 3.67 1.50 30.23
C THR A 71 2.34 0.73 30.13
N PHE A 72 2.37 -0.48 29.56
CA PHE A 72 1.20 -1.34 29.40
C PHE A 72 1.54 -2.79 29.76
N ALA A 73 0.75 -3.39 30.65
CA ALA A 73 0.92 -4.79 31.07
C ALA A 73 0.13 -5.71 30.14
N THR A 74 0.82 -6.70 29.53
CA THR A 74 0.19 -7.65 28.60
C THR A 74 -0.58 -8.78 29.30
N GLY A 75 -0.49 -8.89 30.63
CA GLY A 75 -1.22 -9.89 31.42
C GLY A 75 -0.72 -11.34 31.31
N VAL A 76 0.46 -11.58 30.72
CA VAL A 76 1.06 -12.92 30.60
C VAL A 76 2.20 -13.05 31.60
N ASN A 77 2.09 -14.00 32.53
CA ASN A 77 3.20 -14.40 33.40
C ASN A 77 4.08 -15.39 32.65
N ARG A 78 5.40 -15.22 32.73
CA ARG A 78 6.41 -16.06 32.08
C ARG A 78 7.29 -16.70 33.13
#